data_AF-F3FG99-F1
#
_entry.id   AF-F3FG99-F1
#
_cell.length_a   1.000
_cell.length_b   1.000
_cell.length_c   1.000
_cell.angle_alpha   90.00
_cell.angle_beta   90.00
_cell.angle_gamma   90.00
#
_symmetry.space_group_name_H-M   'P 1'
#
loop_
_entity.id
_entity.type
_entity.pdbx_description
1 polymer ?
#
loop_
_entity_poly.entity_id
_entity_poly.type
_entity_poly.pdbx_seq_one_letter_code
_entity_poly.pdbx_strand_id
1 'polypeptide(L)'
;MKSTWLDNLKVSKKLSVGFGLILLGVLTVTAIGYLSTNLLIERLGKAAKVSEVKADALSLRIAAQTYTAKPDAGNSQGYTSALDNLGKTIEDGLKILTVPVNADMLRGIRDQAGVLKQTFSQLVDNNRQIDQAMQPLITISEQVSGSFETLLQKTFDDVSRSLDQSGIDQVKIAGDLRNGMTNFRLVFRRYISIPTAENRQITFDAADSLIAQVGSARNQLPNKAGPAVGEALAALQQYKSLMVSISQLMQQNDQIRDSLRQQSMDIVTSTEKLMAGQVVSANKEKDGAVTQLLTVAVIVLLLGIFAAILITRQITRPLDSTVIAARRIADGDLTNDLSTTRQDELGLLQNTMQHMTVSLRTLIGVISNGVTQIATAAEELSAVSEQTSAGVTQQKLEVDQVATAMNQMASTVQEVAQNTEDASQAARQASDRAAHGS
;
A
#
# COMPACT_ATOMS: atom_id res chain seq x y z
N MET A 1 46.40 -19.22 -8.34
CA MET A 1 45.65 -17.94 -8.24
C MET A 1 44.57 -18.04 -7.16
N LYS A 2 44.93 -18.17 -5.87
CA LYS A 2 43.94 -18.31 -4.78
C LYS A 2 44.49 -17.80 -3.45
N SER A 3 44.45 -16.49 -3.27
CA SER A 3 44.22 -15.86 -1.97
C SER A 3 43.08 -14.90 -2.24
N THR A 4 41.86 -15.28 -1.87
CA THR A 4 40.78 -14.31 -1.90
C THR A 4 40.95 -13.45 -0.65
N TRP A 5 40.87 -12.13 -0.79
CA TRP A 5 40.90 -11.20 0.35
C TRP A 5 39.95 -11.62 1.50
N LEU A 6 38.87 -12.33 1.16
CA LEU A 6 37.90 -12.90 2.08
C LEU A 6 38.44 -14.08 2.94
N ASP A 7 39.46 -14.81 2.49
CA ASP A 7 40.00 -15.97 3.22
C ASP A 7 40.71 -15.54 4.52
N ASN A 8 41.35 -14.37 4.52
CA ASN A 8 42.14 -13.85 5.65
C ASN A 8 41.34 -12.88 6.54
N LEU A 9 40.08 -12.62 6.22
CA LEU A 9 39.23 -11.77 7.04
C LEU A 9 38.80 -12.51 8.30
N LYS A 10 38.69 -11.82 9.43
CA LYS A 10 38.15 -12.42 10.66
C LYS A 10 36.73 -12.96 10.44
N VAL A 11 36.37 -14.09 11.05
CA VAL A 11 35.03 -14.71 10.95
C VAL A 11 33.93 -13.71 11.34
N SER A 12 34.15 -12.91 12.39
CA SER A 12 33.22 -11.86 12.82
C SER A 12 32.95 -10.85 11.71
N LYS A 13 33.97 -10.37 11.00
CA LYS A 13 33.82 -9.45 9.87
C LYS A 13 33.09 -10.09 8.69
N LYS A 14 33.33 -11.38 8.40
CA LYS A 14 32.60 -12.10 7.32
C LYS A 14 31.11 -12.18 7.64
N LEU A 15 30.76 -12.52 8.88
CA LEU A 15 29.38 -12.55 9.35
C LEU A 15 28.76 -11.15 9.36
N SER A 16 29.46 -10.13 9.84
CA SER A 16 28.97 -8.74 9.82
C SER A 16 28.67 -8.23 8.41
N VAL A 17 29.47 -8.59 7.41
CA VAL A 17 29.19 -8.22 6.01
C VAL A 17 27.96 -8.95 5.49
N GLY A 18 27.84 -10.27 5.72
CA GLY A 18 26.68 -11.05 5.27
C GLY A 18 25.37 -10.58 5.92
N PHE A 19 25.34 -10.47 7.24
CA PHE A 19 24.17 -9.97 7.97
C PHE A 19 23.90 -8.50 7.71
N GLY A 20 24.95 -7.68 7.54
CA GLY A 20 24.82 -6.26 7.22
C GLY A 20 24.12 -6.03 5.87
N LEU A 21 24.47 -6.81 4.84
CA LEU A 21 23.79 -6.74 3.54
C LEU A 21 22.31 -7.14 3.63
N ILE A 22 21.99 -8.17 4.42
CA ILE A 22 20.60 -8.60 4.63
C ILE A 22 19.81 -7.53 5.38
N LEU A 23 20.35 -6.96 6.46
CA LEU A 23 19.71 -5.88 7.22
C LEU A 23 19.50 -4.63 6.38
N LEU A 24 20.47 -4.27 5.52
CA LEU A 24 20.32 -3.18 4.57
C LEU A 24 19.19 -3.49 3.58
N GLY A 25 19.11 -4.71 3.08
CA GLY A 25 18.00 -5.20 2.26
C GLY A 25 16.65 -5.04 2.95
N VAL A 26 16.53 -5.48 4.20
CA VAL A 26 15.30 -5.32 5.00
C VAL A 26 14.94 -3.84 5.17
N LEU A 27 15.91 -2.98 5.52
CA LEU A 27 15.68 -1.54 5.64
C LEU A 27 15.19 -0.91 4.34
N THR A 28 15.77 -1.30 3.19
CA THR A 28 15.31 -0.81 1.88
C THR A 28 13.88 -1.24 1.58
N VAL A 29 13.52 -2.50 1.84
CA VAL A 29 12.14 -2.99 1.65
C VAL A 29 11.17 -2.24 2.57
N THR A 30 11.53 -2.05 3.85
CA THR A 30 10.72 -1.30 4.80
C THR A 30 10.54 0.17 4.36
N ALA A 31 11.62 0.83 3.91
CA ALA A 31 11.57 2.20 3.42
C ALA A 31 10.67 2.34 2.19
N ILE A 32 10.78 1.43 1.23
CA ILE A 32 9.91 1.43 0.04
C ILE A 32 8.46 1.16 0.44
N GLY A 33 8.21 0.21 1.35
CA GLY A 33 6.88 -0.07 1.89
C GLY A 33 6.25 1.16 2.55
N TYR A 34 7.02 1.90 3.36
CA TYR A 34 6.57 3.14 3.98
C TYR A 34 6.25 4.22 2.95
N LEU A 35 7.16 4.49 2.01
CA LEU A 35 6.97 5.46 0.94
C LEU A 35 5.75 5.12 0.06
N SER A 36 5.58 3.83 -0.29
CA SER A 36 4.44 3.34 -1.07
C SER A 36 3.12 3.51 -0.32
N THR A 37 3.11 3.29 1.00
CA THR A 37 1.91 3.49 1.82
C THR A 37 1.52 4.96 1.90
N ASN A 38 2.51 5.84 2.07
CA ASN A 38 2.26 7.28 2.15
C ASN A 38 1.73 7.85 0.82
N LEU A 39 2.29 7.38 -0.31
CA LEU A 39 1.76 7.68 -1.65
C LEU A 39 0.30 7.22 -1.82
N LEU A 40 -0.05 6.05 -1.28
CA LEU A 40 -1.43 5.54 -1.32
C LEU A 40 -2.39 6.45 -0.54
N ILE A 41 -1.99 6.90 0.65
CA ILE A 41 -2.78 7.82 1.49
C ILE A 41 -2.99 9.15 0.77
N GLU A 42 -1.95 9.73 0.18
CA GLU A 42 -2.05 10.98 -0.58
C GLU A 42 -3.02 10.83 -1.77
N ARG A 43 -2.98 9.69 -2.45
CA ARG A 43 -3.87 9.38 -3.57
C ARG A 43 -5.31 9.18 -3.15
N LEU A 44 -5.55 8.53 -2.01
CA LEU A 44 -6.89 8.44 -1.43
C LEU A 44 -7.45 9.83 -1.14
N GLY A 45 -6.63 10.75 -0.64
CA GLY A 45 -7.01 12.15 -0.46
C GLY A 45 -7.39 12.85 -1.78
N LYS A 46 -6.60 12.66 -2.84
CA LYS A 46 -6.90 13.19 -4.18
C LYS A 46 -8.21 12.64 -4.75
N ALA A 47 -8.40 11.32 -4.67
CA ALA A 47 -9.60 10.65 -5.15
C ALA A 47 -10.86 11.06 -4.35
N ALA A 48 -10.75 11.17 -3.03
CA ALA A 48 -11.82 11.67 -2.16
C ALA A 48 -12.22 13.09 -2.54
N LYS A 49 -11.25 13.98 -2.82
CA LYS A 49 -11.53 15.34 -3.25
C LYS A 49 -12.24 15.39 -4.61
N VAL A 50 -11.84 14.56 -5.59
CA VAL A 50 -12.57 14.46 -6.87
C VAL A 50 -13.99 13.95 -6.66
N SER A 51 -14.19 12.99 -5.76
CA SER A 51 -15.52 12.49 -5.40
C SER A 51 -16.40 13.57 -4.76
N GLU A 52 -15.81 14.44 -3.95
CA GLU A 52 -16.50 15.59 -3.35
C GLU A 52 -16.93 16.60 -4.42
N VAL A 53 -16.05 16.95 -5.37
CA VAL A 53 -16.40 17.81 -6.52
C VAL A 53 -17.56 17.19 -7.32
N LYS A 54 -17.55 15.88 -7.55
CA LYS A 54 -18.66 15.18 -8.23
C LYS A 54 -19.96 15.26 -7.41
N ALA A 55 -19.90 15.07 -6.10
CA ALA A 55 -21.06 15.15 -5.22
C ALA A 55 -21.67 16.56 -5.20
N ASP A 56 -20.85 17.60 -5.19
CA ASP A 56 -21.30 18.99 -5.27
C ASP A 56 -21.90 19.30 -6.65
N ALA A 57 -21.31 18.79 -7.74
CA ALA A 57 -21.88 18.93 -9.08
C ALA A 57 -23.26 18.28 -9.20
N LEU A 58 -23.46 17.10 -8.60
CA LEU A 58 -24.77 16.44 -8.53
C LEU A 58 -25.76 17.24 -7.66
N SER A 59 -25.30 17.78 -6.52
CA SER A 59 -26.12 18.61 -5.64
C SER A 59 -26.57 19.91 -6.34
N LEU A 60 -25.69 20.53 -7.12
CA LEU A 60 -26.00 21.68 -7.96
C LEU A 60 -27.07 21.34 -9.01
N ARG A 61 -26.97 20.17 -9.66
CA ARG A 61 -27.98 19.71 -10.61
C ARG A 61 -29.34 19.48 -9.94
N ILE A 62 -29.37 18.91 -8.73
CA ILE A 62 -30.60 18.76 -7.95
C ILE A 62 -31.18 20.14 -7.63
N ALA A 63 -30.37 21.08 -7.16
CA ALA A 63 -30.82 22.44 -6.89
C ALA A 63 -31.39 23.13 -8.15
N ALA A 64 -30.82 22.86 -9.33
CA ALA A 64 -31.33 23.35 -10.62
C ALA A 64 -32.76 22.83 -10.90
N GLN A 65 -32.99 21.53 -10.66
CA GLN A 65 -34.29 20.90 -10.84
C GLN A 65 -35.32 21.44 -9.83
N THR A 66 -34.93 21.61 -8.57
CA THR A 66 -35.78 22.18 -7.52
C THR A 66 -36.20 23.61 -7.86
N TYR A 67 -35.26 24.45 -8.32
CA TYR A 67 -35.59 25.81 -8.76
C TYR A 67 -36.50 25.81 -10.01
N THR A 68 -36.22 24.95 -10.99
CA THR A 68 -37.04 24.87 -12.22
C THR A 68 -38.47 24.42 -11.92
N ALA A 69 -38.66 23.54 -10.94
CA ALA A 69 -39.97 23.10 -10.48
C ALA A 69 -40.71 24.20 -9.71
N LYS A 70 -40.00 25.02 -8.93
CA LYS A 70 -40.58 26.14 -8.18
C LYS A 70 -39.61 27.34 -8.14
N PRO A 71 -39.77 28.31 -9.06
CA PRO A 71 -38.89 29.48 -9.15
C PRO A 71 -39.20 30.50 -8.05
N ASP A 72 -38.67 30.29 -6.85
CA ASP A 72 -38.81 31.21 -5.72
C ASP A 72 -37.45 31.65 -5.14
N ALA A 73 -37.47 32.64 -4.26
CA ALA A 73 -36.26 33.20 -3.64
C ALA A 73 -35.48 32.16 -2.83
N GLY A 74 -36.18 31.24 -2.15
CA GLY A 74 -35.55 30.19 -1.34
C GLY A 74 -34.79 29.20 -2.20
N ASN A 75 -35.40 28.72 -3.29
CA ASN A 75 -34.76 27.81 -4.24
C ASN A 75 -33.64 28.49 -5.03
N SER A 76 -33.78 29.81 -5.30
CA SER A 76 -32.69 30.60 -5.92
C SER A 76 -31.47 30.68 -5.01
N GLN A 77 -31.68 30.91 -3.71
CA GLN A 77 -30.62 30.91 -2.72
C GLN A 77 -30.00 29.51 -2.54
N GLY A 78 -30.82 28.45 -2.56
CA GLY A 78 -30.34 27.07 -2.52
C GLY A 78 -29.43 26.74 -3.70
N TYR A 79 -29.81 27.15 -4.92
CA TYR A 79 -28.97 26.99 -6.10
C TYR A 79 -27.65 27.75 -5.99
N THR A 80 -27.71 29.02 -5.58
CA THR A 80 -26.52 29.86 -5.39
C THR A 80 -25.56 29.24 -4.37
N SER A 81 -26.09 28.71 -3.27
CA SER A 81 -25.30 28.04 -2.24
C SER A 81 -24.62 26.77 -2.75
N ALA A 82 -25.32 25.96 -3.56
CA ALA A 82 -24.74 24.78 -4.17
C ALA A 82 -23.60 25.14 -5.16
N LEU A 83 -23.76 26.23 -5.91
CA LEU A 83 -22.76 26.72 -6.84
C LEU A 83 -21.51 27.25 -6.10
N ASP A 84 -21.70 27.98 -5.01
CA ASP A 84 -20.60 28.47 -4.17
C ASP A 84 -19.87 27.31 -3.47
N ASN A 85 -20.57 26.28 -3.01
CA ASN A 85 -19.96 25.09 -2.43
C ASN A 85 -19.12 24.34 -3.48
N LEU A 86 -19.67 24.09 -4.67
CA LEU A 86 -18.90 23.50 -5.77
C LEU A 86 -17.64 24.33 -6.08
N GLY A 87 -17.78 25.65 -6.15
CA GLY A 87 -16.65 26.56 -6.37
C GLY A 87 -15.56 26.42 -5.30
N LYS A 88 -15.93 26.37 -4.01
CA LYS A 88 -14.99 26.16 -2.90
C LYS A 88 -14.27 24.81 -3.02
N THR A 89 -15.02 23.74 -3.26
CA THR A 89 -14.46 22.38 -3.38
C THR A 89 -13.52 22.26 -4.57
N ILE A 90 -13.82 22.94 -5.69
CA ILE A 90 -12.93 23.07 -6.85
C ILE A 90 -11.64 23.79 -6.48
N GLU A 91 -11.72 24.95 -5.81
CA GLU A 91 -10.53 25.71 -5.41
C GLU A 91 -9.66 24.96 -4.39
N ASP A 92 -10.27 24.23 -3.46
CA ASP A 92 -9.53 23.33 -2.56
C ASP A 92 -8.93 22.15 -3.31
N GLY A 93 -9.63 21.62 -4.31
CA GLY A 93 -9.10 20.60 -5.22
C GLY A 93 -7.88 21.07 -6.00
N LEU A 94 -7.85 22.33 -6.47
CA LEU A 94 -6.71 22.90 -7.19
C LEU A 94 -5.44 23.00 -6.35
N LYS A 95 -5.55 23.04 -5.01
CA LYS A 95 -4.40 23.01 -4.09
C LYS A 95 -3.81 21.59 -3.94
N ILE A 96 -4.62 20.56 -4.14
CA ILE A 96 -4.26 19.15 -3.89
C ILE A 96 -3.92 18.42 -5.20
N LEU A 97 -4.67 18.69 -6.28
CA LEU A 97 -4.50 18.09 -7.60
C LEU A 97 -3.48 18.87 -8.43
N THR A 98 -2.20 18.73 -8.07
CA THR A 98 -1.09 19.47 -8.70
C THR A 98 -0.64 18.92 -10.06
N VAL A 99 -1.08 17.71 -10.43
CA VAL A 99 -0.76 17.11 -11.73
C VAL A 99 -1.41 17.96 -12.84
N PRO A 100 -0.65 18.46 -13.83
CA PRO A 100 -1.15 19.45 -14.81
C PRO A 100 -2.48 19.06 -15.47
N VAL A 101 -2.58 17.82 -15.97
CA VAL A 101 -3.79 17.32 -16.62
C VAL A 101 -5.01 17.39 -15.69
N ASN A 102 -4.85 17.04 -14.43
CA ASN A 102 -5.95 17.05 -13.46
C ASN A 102 -6.32 18.47 -13.05
N ALA A 103 -5.32 19.32 -12.85
CA ALA A 103 -5.52 20.74 -12.56
C ALA A 103 -6.26 21.44 -13.72
N ASP A 104 -5.90 21.15 -14.96
CA ASP A 104 -6.52 21.72 -16.15
C ASP A 104 -7.97 21.26 -16.32
N MET A 105 -8.25 19.97 -16.08
CA MET A 105 -9.63 19.47 -16.06
C MET A 105 -10.46 20.15 -14.97
N LEU A 106 -9.89 20.36 -13.78
CA LEU A 106 -10.57 21.01 -12.67
C LEU A 106 -10.81 22.51 -12.91
N ARG A 107 -9.87 23.20 -13.57
CA ARG A 107 -10.06 24.57 -14.09
C ARG A 107 -11.16 24.60 -15.14
N GLY A 108 -11.21 23.64 -16.05
CA GLY A 108 -12.29 23.53 -17.03
C GLY A 108 -13.66 23.38 -16.36
N ILE A 109 -13.76 22.56 -15.31
CA ILE A 109 -14.99 22.43 -14.51
C ILE A 109 -15.35 23.75 -13.82
N ARG A 110 -14.36 24.48 -13.29
CA ARG A 110 -14.57 25.81 -12.71
C ARG A 110 -15.15 26.80 -13.72
N ASP A 111 -14.59 26.83 -14.93
CA ASP A 111 -15.01 27.75 -15.98
C ASP A 111 -16.43 27.39 -16.45
N GLN A 112 -16.74 26.09 -16.58
CA GLN A 112 -18.10 25.60 -16.83
C GLN A 112 -19.08 26.04 -15.72
N ALA A 113 -18.68 25.96 -14.44
CA ALA A 113 -19.50 26.42 -13.33
C ALA A 113 -19.74 27.95 -13.38
N GLY A 114 -18.76 28.72 -13.85
CA GLY A 114 -18.89 30.16 -14.11
C GLY A 114 -19.93 30.48 -15.18
N VAL A 115 -19.89 29.78 -16.31
CA VAL A 115 -20.89 29.91 -17.39
C VAL A 115 -22.28 29.50 -16.91
N LEU A 116 -22.36 28.43 -16.12
CA LEU A 116 -23.61 27.95 -15.54
C LEU A 116 -24.21 28.98 -14.57
N LYS A 117 -23.38 29.65 -13.76
CA LYS A 117 -23.80 30.76 -12.88
C LYS A 117 -24.46 31.89 -13.68
N GLN A 118 -23.87 32.28 -14.81
CA GLN A 118 -24.41 33.32 -15.67
C GLN A 118 -25.75 32.89 -16.29
N THR A 119 -25.83 31.66 -16.79
CA THR A 119 -27.08 31.08 -17.35
C THR A 119 -28.19 31.04 -16.29
N PHE A 120 -27.86 30.69 -15.05
CA PHE A 120 -28.80 30.72 -13.94
C PHE A 120 -29.29 32.13 -13.61
N SER A 121 -28.39 33.13 -13.57
CA SER A 121 -28.78 34.53 -13.37
C SER A 121 -29.76 35.00 -14.44
N GLN A 122 -29.51 34.66 -15.70
CA GLN A 122 -30.42 34.97 -16.81
C GLN A 122 -31.79 34.30 -16.63
N LEU A 123 -31.83 33.07 -16.11
CA LEU A 123 -33.09 32.37 -15.80
C LEU A 123 -33.89 33.10 -14.71
N VAL A 124 -33.22 33.51 -13.63
CA VAL A 124 -33.83 34.26 -12.52
C VAL A 124 -34.38 35.60 -13.01
N ASP A 125 -33.60 36.35 -13.79
CA ASP A 125 -34.03 37.63 -14.34
C ASP A 125 -35.22 37.46 -15.30
N ASN A 126 -35.21 36.43 -16.15
CA ASN A 126 -36.31 36.15 -17.06
C ASN A 126 -37.60 35.74 -16.30
N ASN A 127 -37.50 34.92 -15.25
CA ASN A 127 -38.65 34.60 -14.39
C ASN A 127 -39.23 35.88 -13.75
N ARG A 128 -38.37 36.77 -13.25
CA ARG A 128 -38.81 38.06 -12.70
C ARG A 128 -39.51 38.93 -13.75
N GLN A 129 -39.03 38.96 -14.98
CA GLN A 129 -39.68 39.70 -16.07
C GLN A 129 -41.07 39.13 -16.41
N ILE A 130 -41.23 37.79 -16.40
CA ILE A 130 -42.54 37.15 -16.58
C ILE A 130 -43.49 37.57 -15.45
N ASP A 131 -43.07 37.49 -14.20
CA ASP A 131 -43.91 37.89 -13.05
C ASP A 131 -44.33 39.37 -13.13
N GLN A 132 -43.42 40.26 -13.54
CA GLN A 132 -43.70 41.67 -13.74
C GLN A 132 -44.66 41.93 -14.92
N ALA A 133 -44.51 41.20 -16.03
CA ALA A 133 -45.37 41.32 -17.20
C ALA A 133 -46.79 40.77 -16.96
N MET A 134 -46.94 39.82 -16.02
CA MET A 134 -48.24 39.26 -15.63
C MET A 134 -49.11 40.23 -14.83
N GLN A 135 -48.53 41.16 -14.05
CA GLN A 135 -49.27 42.12 -13.23
C GLN A 135 -50.25 43.00 -14.04
N PRO A 136 -49.83 43.75 -15.08
CA PRO A 136 -50.75 44.58 -15.86
C PRO A 136 -51.81 43.75 -16.59
N LEU A 137 -51.48 42.51 -16.96
CA LEU A 137 -52.41 41.61 -17.63
C LEU A 137 -53.57 41.21 -16.71
N ILE A 138 -53.32 41.00 -15.41
CA ILE A 138 -54.39 40.76 -14.42
C ILE A 138 -55.33 41.97 -14.34
N THR A 139 -54.78 43.18 -14.25
CA THR A 139 -55.58 44.42 -14.20
C THR A 139 -56.44 44.61 -15.45
N ILE A 140 -55.86 44.43 -16.65
CA ILE A 140 -56.59 44.52 -17.91
C ILE A 140 -57.67 43.41 -17.98
N SER A 141 -57.35 42.20 -17.50
CA SER A 141 -58.32 41.10 -17.44
C SER A 141 -59.56 41.46 -16.63
N GLU A 142 -59.36 42.08 -15.45
CA GLU A 142 -60.42 42.50 -14.55
C GLU A 142 -61.22 43.65 -15.14
N GLN A 143 -60.54 44.63 -15.75
CA GLN A 143 -61.18 45.74 -16.45
C GLN A 143 -62.11 45.23 -17.57
N VAL A 144 -61.62 44.38 -18.47
CA VAL A 144 -62.44 43.84 -19.58
C VAL A 144 -63.62 43.02 -19.06
N SER A 145 -63.39 42.18 -18.04
CA SER A 145 -64.45 41.39 -17.43
C SER A 145 -65.53 42.28 -16.79
N GLY A 146 -65.13 43.34 -16.08
CA GLY A 146 -66.04 44.33 -15.51
C GLY A 146 -66.81 45.14 -16.56
N SER A 147 -66.16 45.49 -17.67
CA SER A 147 -66.81 46.14 -18.82
C SER A 147 -67.89 45.27 -19.44
N PHE A 148 -67.63 43.97 -19.64
CA PHE A 148 -68.65 43.05 -20.17
C PHE A 148 -69.78 42.77 -19.18
N GLU A 149 -69.50 42.71 -17.88
CA GLU A 149 -70.55 42.59 -16.86
C GLU A 149 -71.47 43.81 -16.86
N THR A 150 -70.88 45.00 -16.87
CA THR A 150 -71.63 46.27 -16.91
C THR A 150 -72.44 46.39 -18.21
N LEU A 151 -71.86 45.96 -19.34
CA LEU A 151 -72.54 45.94 -20.62
C LEU A 151 -73.77 45.04 -20.56
N LEU A 152 -73.59 43.79 -20.11
CA LEU A 152 -74.68 42.81 -19.96
C LEU A 152 -75.81 43.35 -19.08
N GLN A 153 -75.47 43.89 -17.91
CA GLN A 153 -76.45 44.45 -16.99
C GLN A 153 -77.24 45.60 -17.62
N LYS A 154 -76.56 46.56 -18.27
CA LYS A 154 -77.24 47.68 -18.93
C LYS A 154 -78.13 47.23 -20.09
N THR A 155 -77.67 46.30 -20.93
CA THR A 155 -78.51 45.74 -21.99
C THR A 155 -79.73 45.01 -21.43
N PHE A 156 -79.58 44.27 -20.33
CA PHE A 156 -80.70 43.57 -19.70
C PHE A 156 -81.73 44.55 -19.12
N ASP A 157 -81.29 45.60 -18.44
CA ASP A 157 -82.15 46.65 -17.89
C ASP A 157 -82.92 47.41 -18.98
N ASP A 158 -82.29 47.65 -20.12
CA ASP A 158 -82.91 48.29 -21.28
C ASP A 158 -84.01 47.41 -21.90
N VAL A 159 -83.76 46.11 -22.05
CA VAL A 159 -84.69 45.15 -22.67
C VAL A 159 -85.85 44.80 -21.74
N SER A 160 -85.62 44.79 -20.43
CA SER A 160 -86.69 44.57 -19.44
C SER A 160 -87.79 45.64 -19.50
N ARG A 161 -87.53 46.80 -20.12
CA ARG A 161 -88.51 47.88 -20.34
C ARG A 161 -89.30 47.74 -21.64
N SER A 162 -88.83 46.95 -22.61
CA SER A 162 -89.53 46.64 -23.87
C SER A 162 -89.02 45.31 -24.45
N LEU A 163 -89.83 44.25 -24.33
CA LEU A 163 -89.50 42.89 -24.73
C LEU A 163 -89.66 42.68 -26.24
N ASP A 164 -88.69 43.15 -27.02
CA ASP A 164 -88.59 42.89 -28.46
C ASP A 164 -87.47 41.90 -28.80
N GLN A 165 -87.55 41.28 -29.98
CA GLN A 165 -86.58 40.28 -30.42
C GLN A 165 -85.16 40.88 -30.53
N SER A 166 -85.06 42.14 -30.97
CA SER A 166 -83.78 42.85 -31.07
C SER A 166 -83.10 42.99 -29.71
N GLY A 167 -83.86 43.26 -28.65
CA GLY A 167 -83.36 43.33 -27.29
C GLY A 167 -82.81 41.99 -26.79
N ILE A 168 -83.54 40.90 -27.03
CA ILE A 168 -83.10 39.55 -26.67
C ILE A 168 -81.76 39.21 -27.34
N ASP A 169 -81.61 39.54 -28.63
CA ASP A 169 -80.36 39.31 -29.37
C ASP A 169 -79.20 40.14 -28.80
N GLN A 170 -79.44 41.38 -28.37
CA GLN A 170 -78.42 42.24 -27.73
C GLN A 170 -77.97 41.69 -26.37
N VAL A 171 -78.89 41.20 -25.53
CA VAL A 171 -78.55 40.55 -24.26
C VAL A 171 -77.73 39.29 -24.50
N LYS A 172 -78.08 38.50 -25.52
CA LYS A 172 -77.31 37.32 -25.92
C LYS A 172 -75.88 37.70 -26.32
N ILE A 173 -75.71 38.73 -27.17
CA ILE A 173 -74.38 39.22 -27.57
C ILE A 173 -73.56 39.62 -26.33
N ALA A 174 -74.12 40.43 -25.42
CA ALA A 174 -73.41 40.84 -24.22
C ALA A 174 -73.04 39.65 -23.32
N GLY A 175 -73.92 38.64 -23.22
CA GLY A 175 -73.67 37.40 -22.51
C GLY A 175 -72.56 36.56 -23.15
N ASP A 176 -72.56 36.45 -24.47
CA ASP A 176 -71.54 35.74 -25.26
C ASP A 176 -70.17 36.40 -25.08
N LEU A 177 -70.08 37.74 -25.05
CA LEU A 177 -68.82 38.45 -24.78
C LEU A 177 -68.26 38.15 -23.38
N ARG A 178 -69.12 38.18 -22.35
CA ARG A 178 -68.74 37.83 -20.96
C ARG A 178 -68.25 36.39 -20.86
N ASN A 179 -69.00 35.45 -21.46
CA ASN A 179 -68.64 34.04 -21.48
C ASN A 179 -67.34 33.79 -22.27
N GLY A 180 -67.17 34.47 -23.40
CA GLY A 180 -65.97 34.46 -24.22
C GLY A 180 -64.73 34.90 -23.44
N MET A 181 -64.83 35.99 -22.67
CA MET A 181 -63.74 36.43 -21.79
C MET A 181 -63.41 35.40 -20.71
N THR A 182 -64.42 34.78 -20.10
CA THR A 182 -64.22 33.73 -19.09
C THR A 182 -63.50 32.52 -19.69
N ASN A 183 -63.93 32.06 -20.87
CA ASN A 183 -63.30 30.95 -21.58
C ASN A 183 -61.84 31.29 -21.97
N PHE A 184 -61.62 32.48 -22.51
CA PHE A 184 -60.27 32.95 -22.85
C PHE A 184 -59.33 32.93 -21.63
N ARG A 185 -59.79 33.41 -20.46
CA ARG A 185 -59.01 33.36 -19.22
C ARG A 185 -58.65 31.93 -18.80
N LEU A 186 -59.57 30.97 -18.95
CA LEU A 186 -59.32 29.56 -18.63
C LEU A 186 -58.25 28.97 -19.54
N VAL A 187 -58.36 29.21 -20.85
CA VAL A 187 -57.38 28.74 -21.84
C VAL A 187 -56.01 29.39 -21.60
N PHE A 188 -55.96 30.69 -21.34
CA PHE A 188 -54.71 31.39 -21.04
C PHE A 188 -54.06 30.86 -19.76
N ARG A 189 -54.84 30.61 -18.70
CA ARG A 189 -54.33 29.99 -17.46
C ARG A 189 -53.75 28.59 -17.70
N ARG A 190 -54.38 27.80 -18.56
CA ARG A 190 -53.87 26.48 -18.97
C ARG A 190 -52.53 26.63 -19.70
N TYR A 191 -52.40 27.59 -20.60
CA TYR A 191 -51.13 27.86 -21.29
C TYR A 191 -50.02 28.28 -20.34
N ILE A 192 -50.29 29.17 -19.38
CA ILE A 192 -49.30 29.56 -18.36
C ILE A 192 -48.84 28.35 -17.54
N SER A 193 -49.76 27.46 -17.20
CA SER A 193 -49.47 26.28 -16.39
C SER A 193 -48.74 25.19 -17.18
N ILE A 194 -49.04 25.06 -18.48
CA ILE A 194 -48.52 24.03 -19.38
C ILE A 194 -48.21 24.70 -20.73
N PRO A 195 -47.01 25.29 -20.90
CA PRO A 195 -46.68 26.14 -22.05
C PRO A 195 -46.27 25.36 -23.30
N THR A 196 -47.11 24.42 -23.75
CA THR A 196 -46.88 23.69 -25.00
C THR A 196 -47.21 24.55 -26.22
N ALA A 197 -46.62 24.21 -27.37
CA ALA A 197 -46.94 24.85 -28.65
C ALA A 197 -48.44 24.75 -28.99
N GLU A 198 -49.07 23.62 -28.64
CA GLU A 198 -50.52 23.41 -28.78
C GLU A 198 -51.33 24.37 -27.90
N ASN A 199 -51.06 24.43 -26.58
CA ASN A 199 -51.79 25.33 -25.69
C ASN A 199 -51.54 26.80 -26.05
N ARG A 200 -50.34 27.13 -26.55
CA ARG A 200 -50.04 28.46 -27.11
C ARG A 200 -50.98 28.75 -28.28
N GLN A 201 -51.05 27.87 -29.28
CA GLN A 201 -51.90 28.09 -30.45
C GLN A 201 -53.36 28.28 -30.04
N ILE A 202 -53.91 27.38 -29.22
CA ILE A 202 -55.30 27.45 -28.73
C ILE A 202 -55.58 28.78 -28.01
N THR A 203 -54.63 29.27 -27.20
CA THR A 203 -54.75 30.54 -26.48
C THR A 203 -54.79 31.74 -27.41
N PHE A 204 -53.92 31.76 -28.42
CA PHE A 204 -53.87 32.86 -29.38
C PHE A 204 -55.11 32.88 -30.27
N ASP A 205 -55.59 31.72 -30.71
CA ASP A 205 -56.83 31.59 -31.48
C ASP A 205 -58.05 32.04 -30.65
N ALA A 206 -58.09 31.70 -29.36
CA ALA A 206 -59.14 32.18 -28.46
C ALA A 206 -59.11 33.71 -28.25
N ALA A 207 -57.92 34.30 -28.14
CA ALA A 207 -57.77 35.76 -28.07
C ALA A 207 -58.26 36.44 -29.35
N ASP A 208 -57.87 35.92 -30.51
CA ASP A 208 -58.28 36.45 -31.81
C ASP A 208 -59.78 36.33 -32.06
N SER A 209 -60.37 35.19 -31.70
CA SER A 209 -61.82 34.99 -31.76
C SER A 209 -62.57 35.97 -30.87
N LEU A 210 -62.13 36.18 -29.62
CA LEU A 210 -62.76 37.13 -28.71
C LEU A 210 -62.65 38.57 -29.22
N ILE A 211 -61.48 38.99 -29.71
CA ILE A 211 -61.28 40.31 -30.30
C ILE A 211 -62.21 40.53 -31.50
N ALA A 212 -62.35 39.53 -32.38
CA ALA A 212 -63.26 39.59 -33.53
C ALA A 212 -64.75 39.67 -33.11
N GLN A 213 -65.15 38.92 -32.08
CA GLN A 213 -66.51 38.97 -31.52
C GLN A 213 -66.83 40.36 -30.95
N VAL A 214 -65.91 40.95 -30.18
CA VAL A 214 -66.08 42.30 -29.61
C VAL A 214 -66.13 43.35 -30.73
N GLY A 215 -65.28 43.22 -31.75
CA GLY A 215 -65.31 44.09 -32.92
C GLY A 215 -66.64 44.04 -33.67
N SER A 216 -67.22 42.84 -33.83
CA SER A 216 -68.51 42.64 -34.48
C SER A 216 -69.68 43.17 -33.65
N ALA A 217 -69.62 43.02 -32.32
CA ALA A 217 -70.65 43.49 -31.39
C ALA A 217 -70.87 45.01 -31.46
N ARG A 218 -69.84 45.78 -31.85
CA ARG A 218 -69.94 47.24 -32.03
C ARG A 218 -71.04 47.66 -33.02
N ASN A 219 -71.29 46.85 -34.05
CA ASN A 219 -72.30 47.15 -35.07
C ASN A 219 -73.68 46.54 -34.75
N GLN A 220 -73.74 45.61 -33.80
CA GLN A 220 -74.94 44.85 -33.44
C GLN A 220 -75.60 45.37 -32.16
N LEU A 221 -74.84 46.04 -31.30
CA LEU A 221 -75.32 46.67 -30.09
C LEU A 221 -75.76 48.13 -30.35
N PRO A 222 -76.63 48.71 -29.49
CA PRO A 222 -77.05 50.10 -29.63
C PRO A 222 -75.86 51.07 -29.58
N ASN A 223 -75.97 52.21 -30.27
CA ASN A 223 -74.90 53.23 -30.33
C ASN A 223 -74.39 53.68 -28.93
N LYS A 224 -75.25 53.67 -27.91
CA LYS A 224 -74.90 53.97 -26.51
C LYS A 224 -73.90 52.99 -25.89
N ALA A 225 -73.80 51.75 -26.39
CA ALA A 225 -72.82 50.75 -25.97
C ALA A 225 -71.45 50.92 -26.67
N GLY A 226 -71.40 51.72 -27.76
CA GLY A 226 -70.20 51.91 -28.58
C GLY A 226 -68.94 52.28 -27.81
N PRO A 227 -68.96 53.25 -26.87
CA PRO A 227 -67.79 53.60 -26.06
C PRO A 227 -67.27 52.41 -25.22
N ALA A 228 -68.16 51.69 -24.53
CA ALA A 228 -67.79 50.56 -23.69
C ALA A 228 -67.20 49.39 -24.51
N VAL A 229 -67.78 49.11 -25.69
CA VAL A 229 -67.26 48.10 -26.62
C VAL A 229 -65.89 48.53 -27.18
N GLY A 230 -65.72 49.81 -27.50
CA GLY A 230 -64.45 50.36 -27.98
C GLY A 230 -63.33 50.28 -26.95
N GLU A 231 -63.62 50.66 -25.69
CA GLU A 231 -62.68 50.54 -24.58
C GLU A 231 -62.30 49.08 -24.31
N ALA A 232 -63.28 48.16 -24.30
CA ALA A 232 -63.01 46.73 -24.12
C ALA A 232 -62.16 46.15 -25.26
N LEU A 233 -62.41 46.57 -26.51
CA LEU A 233 -61.62 46.16 -27.66
C LEU A 233 -60.16 46.63 -27.56
N ALA A 234 -59.95 47.90 -27.20
CA ALA A 234 -58.60 48.44 -27.01
C ALA A 234 -57.86 47.74 -25.87
N ALA A 235 -58.54 47.48 -24.76
CA ALA A 235 -58.00 46.75 -23.62
C ALA A 235 -57.64 45.30 -23.99
N LEU A 236 -58.48 44.59 -24.77
CA LEU A 236 -58.18 43.25 -25.27
C LEU A 236 -57.00 43.22 -26.25
N GLN A 237 -56.85 44.23 -27.10
CA GLN A 237 -55.68 44.34 -27.98
C GLN A 237 -54.39 44.55 -27.16
N GLN A 238 -54.45 45.39 -26.12
CA GLN A 238 -53.34 45.58 -25.19
C GLN A 238 -53.03 44.29 -24.42
N TYR A 239 -54.06 43.56 -23.97
CA TYR A 239 -53.92 42.24 -23.34
C TYR A 239 -53.18 41.28 -24.27
N LYS A 240 -53.61 41.17 -25.54
CA LYS A 240 -52.96 40.31 -26.54
C LYS A 240 -51.50 40.71 -26.74
N SER A 241 -51.18 42.00 -26.81
CA SER A 241 -49.79 42.46 -26.93
C SER A 241 -48.92 42.02 -25.74
N LEU A 242 -49.43 42.13 -24.51
CA LEU A 242 -48.71 41.66 -23.32
C LEU A 242 -48.57 40.13 -23.32
N MET A 243 -49.61 39.42 -23.75
CA MET A 243 -49.61 37.97 -23.90
C MET A 243 -48.53 37.50 -24.89
N VAL A 244 -48.33 38.22 -26.01
CA VAL A 244 -47.23 37.97 -26.95
C VAL A 244 -45.87 38.09 -26.25
N SER A 245 -45.65 39.19 -25.51
CA SER A 245 -44.40 39.39 -24.78
C SER A 245 -44.14 38.31 -23.74
N ILE A 246 -45.15 37.93 -22.95
CA ILE A 246 -45.06 36.85 -21.97
C ILE A 246 -44.75 35.52 -22.67
N SER A 247 -45.43 35.22 -23.77
CA SER A 247 -45.17 34.00 -24.55
C SER A 247 -43.72 33.91 -25.02
N GLN A 248 -43.16 35.03 -25.49
CA GLN A 248 -41.75 35.12 -25.90
C GLN A 248 -40.80 34.90 -24.71
N LEU A 249 -41.06 35.52 -23.56
CA LEU A 249 -40.27 35.32 -22.35
C LEU A 249 -40.33 33.88 -21.87
N MET A 250 -41.51 33.23 -21.93
CA MET A 250 -41.67 31.81 -21.58
C MET A 250 -40.87 30.88 -22.52
N GLN A 251 -40.87 31.16 -23.83
CA GLN A 251 -40.04 30.40 -24.78
C GLN A 251 -38.54 30.59 -24.51
N GLN A 252 -38.10 31.82 -24.23
CA GLN A 252 -36.72 32.08 -23.80
C GLN A 252 -36.39 31.35 -22.48
N ASN A 253 -37.35 31.29 -21.56
CA ASN A 253 -37.20 30.59 -20.28
C ASN A 253 -36.92 29.10 -20.51
N ASP A 254 -37.66 28.47 -21.41
CA ASP A 254 -37.50 27.06 -21.78
C ASP A 254 -36.10 26.80 -22.37
N GLN A 255 -35.65 27.66 -23.29
CA GLN A 255 -34.29 27.58 -23.86
C GLN A 255 -33.18 27.74 -22.82
N ILE A 256 -33.36 28.66 -21.86
CA ILE A 256 -32.40 28.87 -20.76
C ILE A 256 -32.40 27.64 -19.83
N ARG A 257 -33.57 27.08 -19.50
CA ARG A 257 -33.70 25.85 -18.69
C ARG A 257 -33.00 24.67 -19.35
N ASP A 258 -33.15 24.49 -20.66
CA ASP A 258 -32.46 23.44 -21.40
C ASP A 258 -30.94 23.66 -21.42
N SER A 259 -30.49 24.89 -21.61
CA SER A 259 -29.07 25.24 -21.54
C SER A 259 -28.50 24.96 -20.15
N LEU A 260 -29.23 25.33 -19.08
CA LEU A 260 -28.87 25.07 -17.69
C LEU A 260 -28.76 23.56 -17.42
N ARG A 261 -29.74 22.78 -17.91
CA ARG A 261 -29.75 21.32 -17.79
C ARG A 261 -28.55 20.69 -18.50
N GLN A 262 -28.27 21.12 -19.74
CA GLN A 262 -27.17 20.60 -20.53
C GLN A 262 -25.81 20.94 -19.88
N GLN A 263 -25.58 22.21 -19.54
CA GLN A 263 -24.35 22.64 -18.88
C GLN A 263 -24.14 21.93 -17.53
N SER A 264 -25.21 21.70 -16.76
CA SER A 264 -25.12 20.93 -15.51
C SER A 264 -24.73 19.47 -15.76
N MET A 265 -25.23 18.85 -16.85
CA MET A 265 -24.81 17.51 -17.26
C MET A 265 -23.36 17.47 -17.74
N ASP A 266 -22.91 18.50 -18.45
CA ASP A 266 -21.54 18.60 -18.94
C ASP A 266 -20.54 18.71 -17.77
N ILE A 267 -20.87 19.47 -16.71
CA ILE A 267 -20.08 19.52 -15.48
C ILE A 267 -19.97 18.13 -14.85
N VAL A 268 -21.09 17.42 -14.66
CA VAL A 268 -21.08 16.06 -14.10
C VAL A 268 -20.21 15.13 -14.97
N THR A 269 -20.36 15.20 -16.30
CA THR A 269 -19.55 14.41 -17.24
C THR A 269 -18.06 14.73 -17.13
N SER A 270 -17.68 16.01 -16.99
CA SER A 270 -16.30 16.43 -16.76
C SER A 270 -15.75 15.88 -15.44
N THR A 271 -16.55 15.88 -14.36
CA THR A 271 -16.14 15.27 -13.07
C THR A 271 -15.96 13.76 -13.17
N GLU A 272 -16.77 13.08 -13.98
CA GLU A 272 -16.64 11.64 -14.23
C GLU A 272 -15.38 11.31 -15.02
N LYS A 273 -15.05 12.11 -16.04
CA LYS A 273 -13.78 11.98 -16.77
C LYS A 273 -12.59 12.21 -15.85
N LEU A 274 -12.65 13.21 -14.95
CA LEU A 274 -11.61 13.48 -13.98
C LEU A 274 -11.43 12.29 -13.02
N MET A 275 -12.53 11.71 -12.53
CA MET A 275 -12.51 10.53 -11.66
C MET A 275 -11.94 9.30 -12.38
N ALA A 276 -12.34 9.05 -13.62
CA ALA A 276 -11.79 7.97 -14.44
C ALA A 276 -10.29 8.15 -14.69
N GLY A 277 -9.85 9.39 -14.95
CA GLY A 277 -8.44 9.74 -15.07
C GLY A 277 -7.63 9.46 -13.80
N GLN A 278 -8.22 9.70 -12.61
CA GLN A 278 -7.60 9.32 -11.34
C GLN A 278 -7.45 7.81 -11.20
N VAL A 279 -8.44 7.02 -11.58
CA VAL A 279 -8.36 5.54 -11.51
C VAL A 279 -7.29 4.99 -12.46
N VAL A 280 -7.20 5.51 -13.69
CA VAL A 280 -6.17 5.10 -14.65
C VAL A 280 -4.77 5.48 -14.16
N SER A 281 -4.61 6.70 -13.66
CA SER A 281 -3.34 7.14 -13.04
C SER A 281 -3.02 6.30 -11.82
N ALA A 282 -4.04 5.94 -11.03
CA ALA A 282 -3.92 5.09 -9.86
C ALA A 282 -3.29 3.73 -10.22
N ASN A 283 -3.83 3.09 -11.24
CA ASN A 283 -3.35 1.79 -11.72
C ASN A 283 -1.93 1.87 -12.28
N LYS A 284 -1.61 2.87 -13.11
CA LYS A 284 -0.25 3.01 -13.69
C LYS A 284 0.85 3.12 -12.64
N GLU A 285 0.67 3.96 -11.62
CA GLU A 285 1.68 4.09 -10.57
C GLU A 285 1.70 2.87 -9.64
N LYS A 286 0.56 2.19 -9.42
CA LYS A 286 0.53 0.90 -8.69
C LYS A 286 1.43 -0.12 -9.39
N ASP A 287 1.29 -0.26 -10.70
CA ASP A 287 2.08 -1.21 -11.48
C ASP A 287 3.59 -0.86 -11.43
N GLY A 288 3.92 0.45 -11.45
CA GLY A 288 5.29 0.92 -11.23
C GLY A 288 5.84 0.57 -9.85
N ALA A 289 5.08 0.83 -8.78
CA ALA A 289 5.48 0.55 -7.40
C ALA A 289 5.65 -0.96 -7.14
N VAL A 290 4.74 -1.79 -7.65
CA VAL A 290 4.83 -3.25 -7.56
C VAL A 290 6.08 -3.76 -8.30
N THR A 291 6.36 -3.23 -9.49
CA THR A 291 7.56 -3.61 -10.25
C THR A 291 8.84 -3.24 -9.50
N GLN A 292 8.90 -2.06 -8.89
CA GLN A 292 10.04 -1.63 -8.06
C GLN A 292 10.21 -2.53 -6.83
N LEU A 293 9.13 -2.83 -6.11
CA LEU A 293 9.15 -3.74 -4.95
C LEU A 293 9.63 -5.14 -5.33
N LEU A 294 9.12 -5.72 -6.42
CA LEU A 294 9.56 -7.03 -6.92
C LEU A 294 11.03 -7.02 -7.32
N THR A 295 11.50 -5.96 -7.98
CA THR A 295 12.91 -5.83 -8.37
C THR A 295 13.83 -5.81 -7.15
N VAL A 296 13.48 -5.02 -6.12
CA VAL A 296 14.26 -4.97 -4.87
C VAL A 296 14.19 -6.29 -4.12
N ALA A 297 13.02 -6.93 -4.05
CA ALA A 297 12.86 -8.23 -3.42
C ALA A 297 13.76 -9.30 -4.08
N VAL A 298 13.81 -9.34 -5.41
CA VAL A 298 14.70 -10.25 -6.16
C VAL A 298 16.17 -9.95 -5.85
N ILE A 299 16.59 -8.69 -5.81
CA ILE A 299 17.96 -8.31 -5.47
C ILE A 299 18.33 -8.76 -4.05
N VAL A 300 17.48 -8.50 -3.06
CA VAL A 300 17.70 -8.91 -1.66
C VAL A 300 17.77 -10.43 -1.54
N LEU A 301 16.92 -11.16 -2.25
CA LEU A 301 16.95 -12.62 -2.30
C LEU A 301 18.27 -13.15 -2.89
N LEU A 302 18.73 -12.58 -4.00
CA LEU A 302 20.02 -12.95 -4.60
C LEU A 302 21.21 -12.66 -3.67
N LEU A 303 21.19 -11.52 -2.97
CA LEU A 303 22.20 -11.19 -1.96
C LEU A 303 22.19 -12.18 -0.79
N GLY A 304 21.00 -12.61 -0.34
CA GLY A 304 20.84 -13.64 0.69
C GLY A 304 21.43 -14.99 0.26
N ILE A 305 21.11 -15.45 -0.96
CA ILE A 305 21.68 -16.68 -1.52
C ILE A 305 23.20 -16.57 -1.63
N PHE A 306 23.70 -15.44 -2.14
CA PHE A 306 25.13 -15.20 -2.27
C PHE A 306 25.85 -15.21 -0.91
N ALA A 307 25.28 -14.56 0.11
CA ALA A 307 25.80 -14.57 1.47
C ALA A 307 25.79 -15.98 2.08
N ALA A 308 24.73 -16.76 1.86
CA ALA A 308 24.65 -18.15 2.31
C ALA A 308 25.76 -19.01 1.68
N ILE A 309 25.95 -18.92 0.36
CA ILE A 309 27.03 -19.64 -0.35
C ILE A 309 28.41 -19.22 0.19
N LEU A 310 28.63 -17.92 0.40
CA LEU A 310 29.87 -17.41 0.97
C LEU A 310 30.13 -17.96 2.39
N ILE A 311 29.14 -17.92 3.28
CA ILE A 311 29.26 -18.44 4.65
C ILE A 311 29.56 -19.95 4.63
N THR A 312 28.81 -20.73 3.86
CA THR A 312 29.04 -22.19 3.74
C THR A 312 30.46 -22.50 3.29
N ARG A 313 30.96 -21.76 2.29
CA ARG A 313 32.29 -22.02 1.71
C ARG A 313 33.42 -21.46 2.56
N GLN A 314 33.23 -20.34 3.24
CA GLN A 314 34.28 -19.65 4.01
C GLN A 314 34.35 -20.07 5.47
N ILE A 315 33.25 -20.57 6.06
CA ILE A 315 33.19 -20.91 7.49
C ILE A 315 32.86 -22.38 7.65
N THR A 316 31.72 -22.84 7.13
CA THR A 316 31.23 -24.21 7.38
C THR A 316 32.18 -25.28 6.85
N ARG A 317 32.67 -25.17 5.61
CA ARG A 317 33.57 -26.18 5.01
C ARG A 317 34.94 -26.29 5.71
N PRO A 318 35.69 -25.19 5.99
CA PRO A 318 36.94 -25.29 6.73
C PRO A 318 36.76 -25.81 8.16
N LEU A 319 35.67 -25.42 8.83
CA LEU A 319 35.35 -25.92 10.15
C LEU A 319 35.09 -27.43 10.14
N ASP A 320 34.31 -27.92 9.17
CA ASP A 320 34.06 -29.36 8.96
C ASP A 320 35.36 -30.13 8.71
N SER A 321 36.27 -29.56 7.91
CA SER A 321 37.61 -30.14 7.67
C SER A 321 38.42 -30.28 8.96
N THR A 322 38.36 -29.27 9.84
CA THR A 322 39.02 -29.32 11.15
C THR A 322 38.38 -30.36 12.07
N VAL A 323 37.05 -30.50 12.07
CA VAL A 323 36.34 -31.52 12.85
C VAL A 323 36.72 -32.92 12.39
N ILE A 324 36.82 -33.15 11.07
CA ILE A 324 37.28 -34.43 10.51
C ILE A 324 38.69 -34.75 10.98
N ALA A 325 39.61 -33.79 10.95
CA ALA A 325 40.98 -34.01 11.40
C ALA A 325 41.06 -34.27 12.91
N ALA A 326 40.27 -33.56 13.72
CA ALA A 326 40.19 -33.83 15.16
C ALA A 326 39.70 -35.25 15.46
N ARG A 327 38.71 -35.75 14.71
CA ARG A 327 38.24 -37.15 14.83
C ARG A 327 39.35 -38.15 14.50
N ARG A 328 40.10 -37.93 13.41
CA ARG A 328 41.25 -38.81 13.07
C ARG A 328 42.29 -38.87 14.18
N ILE A 329 42.63 -37.72 14.77
CA ILE A 329 43.56 -37.66 15.90
C ILE A 329 43.01 -38.44 17.10
N ALA A 330 41.72 -38.30 17.41
CA ALA A 330 41.07 -39.03 18.49
C ALA A 330 41.04 -40.55 18.25
N ASP A 331 40.91 -40.97 16.99
CA ASP A 331 40.98 -42.37 16.56
C ASP A 331 42.42 -42.91 16.50
N GLY A 332 43.43 -42.07 16.78
CA GLY A 332 44.86 -42.43 16.78
C GLY A 332 45.54 -42.34 15.40
N ASP A 333 44.84 -41.88 14.36
CA ASP A 333 45.43 -41.63 13.04
C ASP A 333 46.12 -40.25 13.00
N LEU A 334 47.44 -40.27 13.22
CA LEU A 334 48.31 -39.09 13.17
C LEU A 334 49.04 -38.96 11.82
N THR A 335 48.62 -39.65 10.76
CA THR A 335 49.39 -39.69 9.49
C THR A 335 49.14 -38.48 8.58
N ASN A 336 48.01 -37.80 8.72
CA ASN A 336 47.65 -36.67 7.88
C ASN A 336 48.08 -35.33 8.47
N ASP A 337 48.70 -34.50 7.64
CA ASP A 337 49.02 -33.12 8.00
C ASP A 337 47.89 -32.16 7.56
N LEU A 338 47.46 -31.31 8.49
CA LEU A 338 46.59 -30.17 8.26
C LEU A 338 47.43 -29.01 7.71
N SER A 339 47.46 -28.85 6.38
CA SER A 339 48.06 -27.67 5.74
C SER A 339 46.99 -26.61 5.47
N THR A 340 47.21 -25.40 5.97
CA THR A 340 46.34 -24.24 5.70
C THR A 340 47.18 -23.01 5.41
N THR A 341 46.77 -22.25 4.39
CA THR A 341 47.37 -20.94 4.07
C THR A 341 46.53 -19.78 4.59
N ARG A 342 45.47 -20.07 5.37
CA ARG A 342 44.57 -19.05 5.91
C ARG A 342 45.19 -18.39 7.13
N GLN A 343 44.96 -17.09 7.26
CA GLN A 343 45.42 -16.27 8.39
C GLN A 343 44.29 -15.81 9.31
N ASP A 344 43.07 -16.31 9.11
CA ASP A 344 41.91 -16.02 9.97
C ASP A 344 41.83 -16.98 11.18
N GLU A 345 40.79 -16.84 12.01
CA GLU A 345 40.63 -17.67 13.22
C GLU A 345 40.54 -19.17 12.91
N LEU A 346 40.00 -19.54 11.74
CA LEU A 346 39.93 -20.94 11.29
C LEU A 346 41.30 -21.44 10.84
N GLY A 347 42.10 -20.60 10.17
CA GLY A 347 43.50 -20.91 9.88
C GLY A 347 44.34 -21.11 11.14
N LEU A 348 44.18 -20.23 12.15
CA LEU A 348 44.84 -20.37 13.44
C LEU A 348 44.44 -21.67 14.16
N LEU A 349 43.15 -22.02 14.12
CA LEU A 349 42.65 -23.27 14.70
C LEU A 349 43.26 -24.49 14.00
N GLN A 350 43.27 -24.52 12.67
CA GLN A 350 43.87 -25.61 11.89
C GLN A 350 45.38 -25.75 12.14
N ASN A 351 46.11 -24.64 12.21
CA ASN A 351 47.55 -24.66 12.54
C ASN A 351 47.79 -25.17 13.96
N THR A 352 46.99 -24.73 14.93
CA THR A 352 47.08 -25.23 16.32
C THR A 352 46.82 -26.75 16.39
N MET A 353 45.83 -27.24 15.65
CA MET A 353 45.56 -28.68 15.54
C MET A 353 46.74 -29.43 14.90
N GLN A 354 47.39 -28.87 13.88
CA GLN A 354 48.59 -29.46 13.29
C GLN A 354 49.75 -29.55 14.29
N HIS A 355 49.98 -28.49 15.06
CA HIS A 355 51.00 -28.51 16.12
C HIS A 355 50.73 -29.61 17.16
N MET A 356 49.46 -29.83 17.52
CA MET A 356 49.06 -30.91 18.40
C MET A 356 49.34 -32.29 17.77
N THR A 357 48.99 -32.50 16.49
CA THR A 357 49.28 -33.74 15.76
C THR A 357 50.78 -34.04 15.75
N VAL A 358 51.63 -33.05 15.43
CA VAL A 358 53.10 -33.22 15.42
C VAL A 358 53.64 -33.54 16.81
N SER A 359 53.11 -32.89 17.84
CA SER A 359 53.52 -33.14 19.23
C SER A 359 53.15 -34.57 19.67
N LEU A 360 51.93 -35.01 19.36
CA LEU A 360 51.49 -36.39 19.64
C LEU A 360 52.32 -37.41 18.85
N ARG A 361 52.61 -37.16 17.57
CA ARG A 361 53.44 -38.03 16.73
C ARG A 361 54.86 -38.16 17.30
N THR A 362 55.42 -37.05 17.79
CA THR A 362 56.73 -37.02 18.45
C THR A 362 56.71 -37.81 19.76
N LEU A 363 55.69 -37.62 20.60
CA LEU A 363 55.53 -38.37 21.85
C LEU A 363 55.41 -39.88 21.59
N ILE A 364 54.61 -40.30 20.61
CA ILE A 364 54.50 -41.71 20.21
C ILE A 364 55.84 -42.24 19.69
N GLY A 365 56.59 -41.45 18.92
CA GLY A 365 57.94 -41.83 18.47
C GLY A 365 58.92 -42.02 19.64
N VAL A 366 58.90 -41.13 20.63
CA VAL A 366 59.72 -41.26 21.85
C VAL A 366 59.32 -42.50 22.66
N ILE A 367 58.01 -42.75 22.82
CA ILE A 367 57.51 -43.96 23.50
C ILE A 367 57.95 -45.22 22.75
N SER A 368 57.80 -45.25 21.42
CA SER A 368 58.24 -46.39 20.60
C SER A 368 59.72 -46.66 20.75
N ASN A 369 60.56 -45.62 20.71
CA ASN A 369 62.01 -45.75 20.92
C ASN A 369 62.33 -46.25 22.34
N GLY A 370 61.61 -45.76 23.35
CA GLY A 370 61.73 -46.23 24.73
C GLY A 370 61.35 -47.70 24.88
N VAL A 371 60.27 -48.14 24.24
CA VAL A 371 59.85 -49.55 24.20
C VAL A 371 60.91 -50.41 23.51
N THR A 372 61.51 -49.95 22.41
CA THR A 372 62.61 -50.66 21.74
C THR A 372 63.83 -50.78 22.64
N GLN A 373 64.23 -49.71 23.34
CA GLN A 373 65.34 -49.75 24.30
C GLN A 373 65.07 -50.71 25.46
N ILE A 374 63.85 -50.72 25.99
CA ILE A 374 63.44 -51.67 27.04
C ILE A 374 63.51 -53.10 26.50
N ALA A 375 63.05 -53.36 25.27
CA ALA A 375 63.12 -54.67 24.65
C ALA A 375 64.58 -55.14 24.49
N THR A 376 65.47 -54.27 23.99
CA THR A 376 66.91 -54.58 23.89
C THR A 376 67.54 -54.82 25.26
N ALA A 377 67.24 -53.97 26.25
CA ALA A 377 67.73 -54.16 27.63
C ALA A 377 67.21 -55.47 28.25
N ALA A 378 65.98 -55.88 27.93
CA ALA A 378 65.43 -57.16 28.37
C ALA A 378 66.13 -58.35 27.69
N GLU A 379 66.48 -58.26 26.41
CA GLU A 379 67.30 -59.25 25.71
C GLU A 379 68.72 -59.35 26.30
N GLU A 380 69.39 -58.22 26.55
CA GLU A 380 70.69 -58.17 27.22
C GLU A 380 70.62 -58.75 28.64
N LEU A 381 69.60 -58.40 29.42
CA LEU A 381 69.40 -58.94 30.77
C LEU A 381 69.15 -60.45 30.74
N SER A 382 68.42 -60.95 29.74
CA SER A 382 68.23 -62.39 29.53
C SER A 382 69.58 -63.07 29.26
N ALA A 383 70.41 -62.51 28.38
CA ALA A 383 71.73 -63.04 28.09
C ALA A 383 72.68 -63.02 29.31
N VAL A 384 72.68 -61.92 30.08
CA VAL A 384 73.46 -61.81 31.33
C VAL A 384 72.96 -62.82 32.37
N SER A 385 71.65 -63.07 32.44
CA SER A 385 71.07 -64.06 33.35
C SER A 385 71.51 -65.49 32.97
N GLU A 386 71.54 -65.82 31.67
CA GLU A 386 72.07 -67.10 31.18
C GLU A 386 73.56 -67.26 31.51
N GLN A 387 74.38 -66.23 31.25
CA GLN A 387 75.80 -66.24 31.57
C GLN A 387 76.03 -66.37 33.09
N THR A 388 75.23 -65.68 33.90
CA THR A 388 75.30 -65.76 35.37
C THR A 388 74.92 -67.18 35.83
N SER A 389 73.88 -67.78 35.26
CA SER A 389 73.49 -69.16 35.55
C SER A 389 74.61 -70.15 35.23
N ALA A 390 75.28 -69.98 34.09
CA ALA A 390 76.46 -70.75 33.72
C ALA A 390 77.63 -70.50 34.69
N GLY A 391 77.89 -69.25 35.07
CA GLY A 391 78.93 -68.89 36.05
C GLY A 391 78.68 -69.47 37.45
N VAL A 392 77.44 -69.44 37.93
CA VAL A 392 77.02 -70.09 39.17
C VAL A 392 77.23 -71.61 39.10
N THR A 393 76.96 -72.22 37.94
CA THR A 393 77.22 -73.65 37.72
C THR A 393 78.73 -73.95 37.77
N GLN A 394 79.57 -73.10 37.19
CA GLN A 394 81.03 -73.23 37.25
C GLN A 394 81.56 -73.03 38.67
N GLN A 395 81.08 -72.01 39.38
CA GLN A 395 81.47 -71.75 40.77
C GLN A 395 81.07 -72.91 41.68
N LYS A 396 79.93 -73.55 41.43
CA LYS A 396 79.54 -74.78 42.13
C LYS A 396 80.59 -75.89 41.92
N LEU A 397 81.08 -76.08 40.70
CA LEU A 397 82.12 -77.09 40.42
C LEU A 397 83.44 -76.76 41.14
N GLU A 398 83.86 -75.50 41.15
CA GLU A 398 85.05 -75.07 41.91
C GLU A 398 84.88 -75.28 43.41
N VAL A 399 83.70 -74.99 43.97
CA VAL A 399 83.39 -75.25 45.38
C VAL A 399 83.45 -76.74 45.69
N ASP A 400 82.95 -77.62 44.82
CA ASP A 400 83.10 -79.07 44.96
C ASP A 400 84.58 -79.50 44.94
N GLN A 401 85.39 -78.85 44.11
CA GLN A 401 86.84 -79.07 44.05
C GLN A 401 87.55 -78.59 45.31
N VAL A 402 87.18 -77.41 45.84
CA VAL A 402 87.69 -76.89 47.11
C VAL A 402 87.28 -77.80 48.25
N ALA A 403 86.04 -78.30 48.28
CA ALA A 403 85.60 -79.28 49.27
C ALA A 403 86.44 -80.56 49.20
N THR A 404 86.81 -81.00 47.98
CA THR A 404 87.72 -82.14 47.77
C THR A 404 89.13 -81.84 48.28
N ALA A 405 89.67 -80.65 48.00
CA ALA A 405 90.97 -80.21 48.47
C ALA A 405 91.01 -80.03 50.00
N MET A 406 89.92 -79.56 50.60
CA MET A 406 89.75 -79.47 52.06
C MET A 406 89.75 -80.86 52.71
N ASN A 407 89.14 -81.86 52.06
CA ASN A 407 89.23 -83.26 52.49
C ASN A 407 90.68 -83.78 52.45
N GLN A 408 91.43 -83.47 51.38
CA GLN A 408 92.85 -83.82 51.32
C GLN A 408 93.69 -83.09 52.37
N MET A 409 93.47 -81.80 52.57
CA MET A 409 94.16 -81.00 53.60
C MET A 409 93.87 -81.52 55.00
N ALA A 410 92.64 -81.91 55.31
CA ALA A 410 92.31 -82.55 56.59
C ALA A 410 93.11 -83.84 56.78
N SER A 411 93.30 -84.64 55.73
CA SER A 411 94.16 -85.83 55.76
C SER A 411 95.64 -85.48 56.00
N THR A 412 96.14 -84.39 55.41
CA THR A 412 97.53 -83.94 55.61
C THR A 412 97.77 -83.39 57.02
N VAL A 413 96.80 -82.67 57.59
CA VAL A 413 96.88 -82.20 58.98
C VAL A 413 96.91 -83.39 59.95
N GLN A 414 96.13 -84.44 59.68
CA GLN A 414 96.18 -85.69 60.43
C GLN A 414 97.59 -86.32 60.38
N GLU A 415 98.22 -86.32 59.20
CA GLU A 415 99.57 -86.85 58.98
C GLU A 415 100.65 -86.00 59.67
N VAL A 416 100.53 -84.67 59.68
CA VAL A 416 101.42 -83.77 60.41
C VAL A 416 101.29 -83.94 61.92
N ALA A 417 100.06 -84.10 62.43
CA ALA A 417 99.84 -84.39 63.85
C ALA A 417 100.53 -85.70 64.27
N GLN A 418 100.45 -86.74 63.42
CA GLN A 418 101.15 -88.02 63.62
C GLN A 418 102.69 -87.83 63.67
N ASN A 419 103.26 -87.13 62.69
CA ASN A 419 104.70 -86.84 62.65
C ASN A 419 105.17 -85.99 63.85
N THR A 420 104.32 -85.10 64.36
CA THR A 420 104.64 -84.26 65.53
C THR A 420 104.65 -85.07 66.82
N GLU A 421 103.75 -86.07 66.94
CA GLU A 421 103.75 -87.05 68.03
C GLU A 421 105.03 -87.89 68.01
N ASP A 422 105.44 -88.38 66.84
CA ASP A 422 106.68 -89.16 66.64
C ASP A 422 107.91 -88.31 66.99
N ALA A 423 107.96 -87.05 66.55
CA ALA A 423 109.05 -86.12 66.87
C ALA A 423 109.11 -85.80 68.38
N SER A 424 107.96 -85.65 69.04
CA SER A 424 107.86 -85.45 70.49
C SER A 424 108.38 -86.67 71.26
N GLN A 425 108.06 -87.89 70.82
CA GLN A 425 108.63 -89.11 71.41
C GLN A 425 110.15 -89.19 71.22
N ALA A 426 110.66 -88.87 70.03
CA ALA A 426 112.10 -88.85 69.76
C ALA A 426 112.83 -87.83 70.63
N ALA A 427 112.25 -86.64 70.83
CA ALA A 427 112.80 -85.62 71.71
C ALA A 427 112.83 -86.06 73.19
N ARG A 428 111.79 -86.76 73.67
CA ARG A 428 111.78 -87.35 75.02
C ARG A 428 112.86 -88.41 75.21
N GLN A 429 113.05 -89.30 74.23
CA GLN A 429 114.13 -90.30 74.28
C GLN A 429 115.53 -89.67 74.31
N ALA A 430 115.73 -88.58 73.56
CA ALA A 430 116.98 -87.82 73.59
C ALA A 430 117.21 -87.16 74.95
N SER A 431 116.16 -86.61 75.57
CA SER A 431 116.22 -86.03 76.91
C SER A 431 116.54 -87.07 77.99
N ASP A 432 115.97 -88.28 77.92
CA ASP A 432 116.26 -89.36 78.88
C ASP A 432 117.71 -89.84 78.80
N ARG A 433 118.27 -89.92 77.58
CA ARG A 433 119.69 -90.28 77.38
C ARG A 433 120.66 -89.23 77.91
N ALA A 434 120.26 -87.95 77.97
CA ALA A 434 121.06 -86.88 78.55
C ALA A 434 121.03 -86.89 80.10
N ALA A 435 120.05 -87.55 80.73
CA ALA A 435 119.87 -87.57 82.18
C ALA A 435 120.58 -88.74 82.90
N HIS A 436 121.12 -89.74 82.20
CA HIS A 436 121.67 -90.98 82.80
C HIS A 436 123.10 -91.34 82.34
N GLY A 437 124.00 -90.35 82.30
CA GLY A 437 125.45 -90.56 82.23
C GLY A 437 126.16 -89.24 82.46
N SER A 438 126.91 -88.99 83.55
CA SER A 438 127.58 -89.87 84.53
C SER A 438 126.75 -90.92 85.28
#